data_AF-A0A972XAL8-F1
#
_entry.id   AF-A0A972XAL8-F1
#
_cell.length_a   1.000
_cell.length_b   1.000
_cell.length_c   1.000
_cell.angle_alpha   90.00
_cell.angle_beta   90.00
_cell.angle_gamma   90.00
#
_symmetry.space_group_name_H-M   'P 1'
#
loop_
_entity.id
_entity.type
_entity.pdbx_description
1 polymer ?
#
loop_
_entity_poly.entity_id
_entity_poly.type
_entity_poly.pdbx_seq_one_letter_code
_entity_poly.pdbx_strand_id
1 'polypeptide(L)'
;IFFMSLSLLPLMGSLITEPAAMTLAALLLRDRFYHAGLSTKLQYAIIGVLFVNISIGGTLTNFAAPPVLMVAATWEWTTPFMFVTFGGKAALAVLINALLITWFFRKEIPAAPKETAPEKMPVTIVLVHLLFLISVIIFAHYPAVFLWLLLFFIGFTTAYSKFQNPLILREALLVGFFLAGLVVLGSLQKWWLQPLLQSMTPTMAFYGTAALTALTDNAALTYLGSLVEGTSHEFRVALVAGAVTGGGLTVIANAPNPAGLAILRDYFENRAVNPSYLFLAALIPTLVTVIVFRSH
;
A
#
# COMPACT_ATOMS: atom_id res chain seq x y z
N ILE A 1 -1.34 20.56 5.31
CA ILE A 1 -0.27 19.65 4.82
C ILE A 1 -0.31 18.33 5.57
N PHE A 2 -0.13 18.30 6.90
CA PHE A 2 -0.14 17.06 7.69
C PHE A 2 -1.33 16.13 7.39
N PHE A 3 -2.56 16.65 7.51
CA PHE A 3 -3.78 15.91 7.16
C PHE A 3 -3.76 15.37 5.73
N MET A 4 -3.29 16.16 4.76
CA MET A 4 -3.22 15.77 3.34
C MET A 4 -2.18 14.68 3.10
N SER A 5 -1.06 14.71 3.83
CA SER A 5 -0.02 13.68 3.75
C SER A 5 -0.54 12.30 4.17
N LEU A 6 -1.50 12.26 5.10
CA LEU A 6 -2.11 11.04 5.63
C LEU A 6 -3.46 10.71 5.01
N SER A 7 -4.03 11.56 4.14
CA SER A 7 -5.31 11.30 3.47
C SER A 7 -5.19 11.25 1.95
N LEU A 8 -4.87 12.38 1.33
CA LEU A 8 -4.80 12.48 -0.13
C LEU A 8 -3.72 11.59 -0.72
N LEU A 9 -2.50 11.60 -0.16
CA LEU A 9 -1.42 10.76 -0.70
C LEU A 9 -1.74 9.26 -0.62
N PRO A 10 -2.27 8.73 0.50
CA PRO A 10 -2.77 7.36 0.51
C PRO A 10 -3.83 7.03 -0.53
N LEU A 11 -4.83 7.91 -0.74
CA LEU A 11 -5.86 7.70 -1.76
C LEU A 11 -5.31 7.80 -3.20
N MET A 12 -4.30 8.65 -3.41
CA MET A 12 -3.57 8.70 -4.68
C MET A 12 -2.86 7.37 -4.97
N GLY A 13 -2.62 6.52 -3.97
CA GLY A 13 -2.13 5.15 -4.16
C GLY A 13 -2.95 4.37 -5.19
N SER A 14 -4.26 4.61 -5.29
CA SER A 14 -5.10 4.00 -6.33
C SER A 14 -4.81 4.46 -7.76
N LEU A 15 -4.09 5.56 -7.94
CA LEU A 15 -3.69 6.10 -9.25
C LEU A 15 -2.24 5.78 -9.58
N ILE A 16 -1.35 5.81 -8.58
CA ILE A 16 0.12 5.70 -8.76
C ILE A 16 0.74 4.44 -8.16
N THR A 17 -0.03 3.56 -7.50
CA THR A 17 0.35 2.39 -6.69
C THR A 17 0.68 2.69 -5.22
N GLU A 18 0.47 1.70 -4.35
CA GLU A 18 0.74 1.80 -2.90
C GLU A 18 2.22 2.07 -2.57
N PRO A 19 3.23 1.40 -3.18
CA PRO A 19 4.64 1.68 -2.89
C PRO A 19 5.04 3.12 -3.24
N ALA A 20 4.52 3.65 -4.34
CA ALA A 20 4.80 5.03 -4.76
C ALA A 20 4.15 6.04 -3.80
N ALA A 21 2.87 5.84 -3.45
CA ALA A 21 2.17 6.67 -2.48
C ALA A 21 2.85 6.63 -1.10
N MET A 22 3.31 5.46 -0.65
CA MET A 22 4.04 5.29 0.61
C MET A 22 5.32 6.11 0.60
N THR A 23 6.11 5.99 -0.47
CA THR A 23 7.38 6.71 -0.61
C THR A 23 7.17 8.22 -0.57
N LEU A 24 6.20 8.74 -1.33
CA LEU A 24 5.89 10.17 -1.36
C LEU A 24 5.38 10.68 -0.01
N ALA A 25 4.47 9.93 0.63
CA ALA A 25 3.94 10.31 1.93
C ALA A 25 5.02 10.27 3.01
N ALA A 26 5.85 9.22 3.04
CA ALA A 26 6.95 9.09 4.00
C ALA A 26 8.00 10.19 3.81
N LEU A 27 8.41 10.52 2.58
CA LEU A 27 9.34 11.63 2.32
C LEU A 27 8.75 12.98 2.76
N LEU A 28 7.49 13.24 2.43
CA LEU A 28 6.81 14.47 2.83
C LEU A 28 6.70 14.58 4.36
N LEU A 29 6.36 13.46 5.04
CA LEU A 29 6.29 13.40 6.49
C LEU A 29 7.66 13.60 7.14
N ARG A 30 8.69 12.96 6.58
CA ARG A 30 10.08 13.09 6.99
C ARG A 30 10.53 14.55 6.99
N ASP A 31 10.45 15.17 5.80
CA ASP A 31 11.00 16.48 5.51
C ASP A 31 10.26 17.60 6.24
N ARG A 32 8.94 17.45 6.44
CA ARG A 32 8.11 18.51 7.03
C ARG A 32 7.87 18.36 8.53
N PHE A 33 7.87 17.13 9.06
CA PHE A 33 7.43 16.88 10.45
C PHE A 33 8.47 16.15 11.28
N TYR A 34 9.04 15.03 10.80
CA TYR A 34 10.00 14.27 11.63
C TYR A 34 11.30 15.05 11.93
N HIS A 35 11.74 15.92 11.01
CA HIS A 35 12.88 16.81 11.25
C HIS A 35 12.67 17.82 12.39
N ALA A 36 11.42 18.12 12.74
CA ALA A 36 11.08 19.11 13.77
C ALA A 36 11.05 18.52 15.19
N GLY A 37 11.45 17.25 15.38
CA GLY A 37 11.58 16.64 16.71
C GLY A 37 10.24 16.26 17.34
N LEU A 38 9.44 15.45 16.65
CA LEU A 38 8.16 14.95 17.14
C LEU A 38 8.32 14.08 18.40
N SER A 39 7.28 14.04 19.25
CA SER A 39 7.23 13.09 20.36
C SER A 39 7.21 11.65 19.83
N THR A 40 7.79 10.70 20.57
CA THR A 40 7.78 9.27 20.20
C THR A 40 6.36 8.76 19.96
N LYS A 41 5.39 9.21 20.77
CA LYS A 41 3.97 8.84 20.61
C LYS A 41 3.42 9.28 19.26
N LEU A 42 3.71 10.52 18.84
CA LEU A 42 3.27 11.05 17.56
C LEU A 42 3.99 10.36 16.38
N GLN A 43 5.29 10.04 16.52
CA GLN A 43 6.02 9.27 15.49
C GLN A 43 5.38 7.90 15.23
N TYR A 44 5.04 7.15 16.29
CA TYR A 44 4.37 5.85 16.15
C TYR A 44 2.94 6.00 15.62
N ALA A 45 2.19 7.02 16.07
CA ALA A 45 0.84 7.29 15.56
C ALA A 45 0.85 7.60 14.05
N ILE A 46 1.81 8.41 13.58
CA ILE A 46 1.94 8.76 12.16
C ILE A 46 2.19 7.51 11.31
N ILE A 47 3.18 6.70 11.66
CA ILE A 47 3.51 5.51 10.87
C ILE A 47 2.39 4.47 10.90
N GLY A 48 1.70 4.30 12.04
CA GLY A 48 0.54 3.41 12.14
C GLY A 48 -0.62 3.85 11.25
N VAL A 49 -0.99 5.14 11.27
CA VAL A 49 -2.02 5.68 10.39
C VAL A 49 -1.59 5.61 8.93
N LEU A 50 -0.34 5.93 8.61
CA LEU A 50 0.19 5.89 7.26
C LEU A 50 0.09 4.49 6.66
N PHE A 51 0.51 3.46 7.40
CA PHE A 51 0.50 2.08 6.93
C PHE A 51 -0.93 1.59 6.66
N VAL A 52 -1.84 1.83 7.60
CA VAL A 52 -3.26 1.45 7.42
C VAL A 52 -3.88 2.20 6.24
N ASN A 53 -3.68 3.52 6.16
CA ASN A 53 -4.29 4.32 5.11
C ASN A 53 -3.73 3.99 3.73
N ILE A 54 -2.44 3.67 3.60
CA ILE A 54 -1.86 3.22 2.32
C ILE A 54 -2.45 1.89 1.89
N SER A 55 -2.56 0.93 2.83
CA SER A 55 -3.08 -0.41 2.57
C SER A 55 -4.51 -0.42 2.03
N ILE A 56 -5.37 0.48 2.51
CA ILE A 56 -6.74 0.61 1.99
C ILE A 56 -6.86 1.64 0.85
N GLY A 57 -5.96 2.61 0.80
CA GLY A 57 -5.98 3.71 -0.17
C GLY A 57 -5.72 3.27 -1.61
N GLY A 58 -5.16 2.07 -1.82
CA GLY A 58 -4.95 1.45 -3.14
C GLY A 58 -6.19 0.74 -3.73
N THR A 59 -7.33 0.72 -3.03
CA THR A 59 -8.49 -0.11 -3.40
C THR A 59 -9.55 0.58 -4.27
N LEU A 60 -9.32 1.82 -4.73
CA LEU A 60 -10.27 2.53 -5.60
C LEU A 60 -10.19 2.05 -7.06
N THR A 61 -9.09 1.41 -7.46
CA THR A 61 -8.87 0.85 -8.80
C THR A 61 -8.41 -0.61 -8.72
N ASN A 62 -8.48 -1.34 -9.84
CA ASN A 62 -8.18 -2.78 -9.87
C ASN A 62 -6.70 -3.13 -10.13
N PHE A 63 -5.82 -2.14 -10.29
CA PHE A 63 -4.41 -2.36 -10.64
C PHE A 63 -3.42 -1.82 -9.61
N ALA A 64 -3.88 -1.02 -8.65
CA ALA A 64 -3.00 -0.24 -7.78
C ALA A 64 -2.50 -0.98 -6.54
N ALA A 65 -3.39 -1.74 -5.88
CA ALA A 65 -3.07 -2.53 -4.69
C ALA A 65 -2.63 -3.94 -5.10
N PRO A 66 -1.46 -4.44 -4.65
CA PRO A 66 -1.04 -5.82 -4.87
C PRO A 66 -2.12 -6.87 -4.54
N PRO A 67 -2.83 -6.83 -3.39
CA PRO A 67 -3.87 -7.83 -3.10
C PRO A 67 -5.07 -7.79 -4.06
N VAL A 68 -5.35 -6.65 -4.67
CA VAL A 68 -6.41 -6.53 -5.67
C VAL A 68 -5.93 -7.07 -7.02
N LEU A 69 -4.70 -6.74 -7.40
CA LEU A 69 -4.10 -7.22 -8.65
C LEU A 69 -4.01 -8.75 -8.70
N MET A 70 -3.76 -9.42 -7.56
CA MET A 70 -3.72 -10.88 -7.46
C MET A 70 -5.04 -11.57 -7.80
N VAL A 71 -6.16 -10.87 -7.65
CA VAL A 71 -7.50 -11.45 -7.79
C VAL A 71 -8.32 -10.84 -8.92
N ALA A 72 -7.90 -9.67 -9.42
CA ALA A 72 -8.66 -8.91 -10.40
C ALA A 72 -8.91 -9.69 -11.69
N ALA A 73 -7.89 -10.39 -12.20
CA ALA A 73 -8.05 -11.24 -13.38
C ALA A 73 -8.90 -12.49 -13.08
N THR A 74 -8.68 -13.13 -11.93
CA THR A 74 -9.36 -14.38 -11.55
C THR A 74 -10.86 -14.18 -11.29
N TRP A 75 -11.25 -13.04 -10.74
CA TRP A 75 -12.65 -12.73 -10.40
C TRP A 75 -13.27 -11.66 -11.29
N GLU A 76 -12.58 -11.28 -12.37
CA GLU A 76 -13.02 -10.28 -13.36
C GLU A 76 -13.38 -8.93 -12.73
N TRP A 77 -12.66 -8.53 -11.68
CA TRP A 77 -12.90 -7.25 -11.01
C TRP A 77 -12.34 -6.10 -11.83
N THR A 78 -13.23 -5.18 -12.18
CA THR A 78 -12.92 -3.97 -12.95
C THR A 78 -12.71 -2.77 -12.02
N THR A 79 -12.09 -1.70 -12.52
CA THR A 79 -11.97 -0.44 -11.75
C THR A 79 -13.34 0.10 -11.27
N PRO A 80 -14.42 0.12 -12.09
CA PRO A 80 -15.75 0.49 -11.61
C PRO A 80 -16.25 -0.38 -10.45
N PHE A 81 -16.05 -1.69 -10.52
CA PHE A 81 -16.38 -2.59 -9.41
C PHE A 81 -15.64 -2.20 -8.13
N MET A 82 -14.33 -2.04 -8.20
CA MET A 82 -13.51 -1.64 -7.06
C MET A 82 -13.96 -0.32 -6.44
N PHE A 83 -14.23 0.69 -7.28
CA PHE A 83 -14.69 1.99 -6.83
C PHE A 83 -16.03 1.93 -6.08
N VAL A 84 -16.99 1.17 -6.60
CA VAL A 84 -18.33 1.02 -5.99
C VAL A 84 -18.27 0.18 -4.71
N THR A 85 -17.51 -0.91 -4.71
CA THR A 85 -17.47 -1.86 -3.58
C THR A 85 -16.57 -1.40 -2.44
N PHE A 86 -15.41 -0.82 -2.74
CA PHE A 86 -14.40 -0.46 -1.74
C PHE A 86 -14.15 1.05 -1.65
N GLY A 87 -14.23 1.78 -2.77
CA GLY A 87 -13.75 3.16 -2.88
C GLY A 87 -14.32 4.13 -1.84
N GLY A 88 -15.66 4.15 -1.67
CA GLY A 88 -16.29 5.02 -0.67
C GLY A 88 -15.89 4.68 0.77
N LYS A 89 -15.80 3.38 1.09
CA LYS A 89 -15.39 2.87 2.41
C LYS A 89 -13.92 3.18 2.69
N ALA A 90 -13.05 2.97 1.72
CA ALA A 90 -11.62 3.30 1.82
C ALA A 90 -11.42 4.81 2.02
N ALA A 91 -12.07 5.65 1.19
CA ALA A 91 -11.98 7.11 1.33
C ALA A 91 -12.45 7.58 2.71
N LEU A 92 -13.59 7.09 3.19
CA LEU A 92 -14.12 7.45 4.50
C LEU A 92 -13.18 7.04 5.63
N ALA A 93 -12.69 5.79 5.64
CA ALA A 93 -11.77 5.31 6.67
C ALA A 93 -10.44 6.10 6.68
N VAL A 94 -9.87 6.36 5.50
CA VAL A 94 -8.65 7.17 5.36
C VAL A 94 -8.85 8.58 5.93
N LEU A 95 -9.96 9.24 5.59
CA LEU A 95 -10.28 10.58 6.06
C LEU A 95 -10.50 10.61 7.57
N ILE A 96 -11.22 9.65 8.14
CA ILE A 96 -11.42 9.55 9.59
C ILE A 96 -10.09 9.34 10.30
N ASN A 97 -9.27 8.39 9.85
CA ASN A 97 -7.96 8.11 10.45
C ASN A 97 -7.06 9.35 10.43
N ALA A 98 -6.98 10.02 9.28
CA ALA A 98 -6.20 11.25 9.13
C ALA A 98 -6.74 12.39 10.01
N LEU A 99 -8.06 12.50 10.14
CA LEU A 99 -8.69 13.52 10.98
C LEU A 99 -8.43 13.27 12.46
N LEU A 100 -8.57 12.02 12.93
CA LEU A 100 -8.38 11.64 14.32
C LEU A 100 -6.96 11.95 14.81
N ILE A 101 -5.94 11.51 14.06
CA ILE A 101 -4.54 11.80 14.42
C ILE A 101 -4.25 13.31 14.35
N THR A 102 -4.74 14.01 13.34
CA THR A 102 -4.56 15.46 13.20
C THR A 102 -5.19 16.20 14.37
N TRP A 103 -6.39 15.81 14.80
CA TRP A 103 -7.11 16.45 15.88
C TRP A 103 -6.49 16.16 17.25
N PHE A 104 -6.13 14.90 17.53
CA PHE A 104 -5.58 14.49 18.82
C PHE A 104 -4.21 15.12 19.08
N PHE A 105 -3.35 15.16 18.06
CA PHE A 105 -1.99 15.68 18.16
C PHE A 105 -1.83 17.12 17.65
N ARG A 106 -2.92 17.86 17.42
CA ARG A 106 -2.90 19.24 16.86
C ARG A 106 -1.96 20.22 17.55
N LYS A 107 -1.67 20.01 18.84
CA LYS A 107 -0.76 20.86 19.64
C LYS A 107 0.72 20.47 19.48
N GLU A 108 0.99 19.23 19.09
CA GLU A 108 2.33 18.68 18.87
C GLU A 108 2.77 18.77 17.41
N ILE A 109 1.84 19.03 16.48
CA ILE A 109 2.15 19.20 15.07
C ILE A 109 2.85 20.55 14.89
N PRO A 110 4.14 20.56 14.48
CA PRO A 110 4.87 21.79 14.28
C PRO A 110 4.29 22.58 13.11
N ALA A 111 4.37 23.91 13.20
CA ALA A 111 4.06 24.77 12.08
C ALA A 111 4.99 24.41 10.90
N ALA A 112 4.43 24.33 9.69
CA ALA A 112 5.17 23.87 8.53
C ALA A 112 6.46 24.72 8.34
N PRO A 113 7.65 24.10 8.25
CA PRO A 113 8.87 24.84 7.99
C PRO A 113 8.78 25.56 6.63
N LYS A 114 9.42 26.74 6.54
CA LYS A 114 9.52 27.54 5.30
C LYS A 114 10.06 26.66 4.18
N GLU A 115 9.42 26.74 3.02
CA GLU A 115 9.82 26.01 1.82
C GLU A 115 11.22 26.43 1.39
N THR A 116 12.19 25.52 1.49
CA THR A 116 13.32 25.56 0.58
C THR A 116 12.78 25.12 -0.77
N ALA A 117 12.79 26.02 -1.76
CA ALA A 117 12.30 25.71 -3.09
C ALA A 117 13.06 24.48 -3.61
N PRO A 118 12.39 23.35 -3.88
CA PRO A 118 13.07 22.20 -4.46
C PRO A 118 13.62 22.61 -5.82
N GLU A 119 14.76 22.04 -6.20
CA GLU A 119 15.28 22.18 -7.56
C GLU A 119 14.18 21.69 -8.52
N LYS A 120 13.64 22.59 -9.36
CA LYS A 120 12.47 22.28 -10.18
C LYS A 120 12.84 21.19 -11.19
N MET A 121 12.19 20.03 -11.07
CA MET A 121 12.35 18.95 -12.05
C MET A 121 11.90 19.44 -13.44
N PRO A 122 12.73 19.30 -14.49
CA PRO A 122 12.35 19.71 -15.83
C PRO A 122 11.07 18.98 -16.28
N VAL A 123 10.10 19.74 -16.82
CA VAL A 123 8.82 19.19 -17.29
C VAL A 123 9.02 18.09 -18.33
N THR A 124 10.05 18.21 -19.17
CA THR A 124 10.42 17.17 -20.15
C THR A 124 10.70 15.82 -19.49
N ILE A 125 11.39 15.81 -18.33
CA ILE A 125 11.69 14.56 -17.61
C ILE A 125 10.40 13.95 -17.05
N VAL A 126 9.50 14.78 -16.51
CA VAL A 126 8.16 14.33 -16.06
C VAL A 126 7.40 13.69 -17.22
N LEU A 127 7.33 14.36 -18.37
CA LEU A 127 6.62 13.86 -19.54
C LEU A 127 7.20 12.54 -20.06
N VAL A 128 8.52 12.40 -20.07
CA VAL A 128 9.17 11.13 -20.45
C VAL A 128 8.81 10.01 -19.48
N HIS A 129 8.82 10.25 -18.16
CA HIS A 129 8.39 9.25 -17.18
C HIS A 129 6.91 8.86 -17.35
N LEU A 130 6.03 9.82 -17.60
CA LEU A 130 4.62 9.55 -17.87
C LEU A 130 4.45 8.74 -19.15
N LEU A 131 5.22 9.04 -20.20
CA LEU A 131 5.21 8.27 -21.44
C LEU A 131 5.66 6.82 -21.21
N PHE A 132 6.73 6.60 -20.45
CA PHE A 132 7.17 5.26 -20.08
C PHE A 132 6.10 4.51 -19.28
N LEU A 133 5.51 5.15 -18.28
CA LEU A 133 4.44 4.56 -17.46
C LEU A 133 3.24 4.15 -18.31
N ILE A 134 2.74 5.05 -19.18
CA ILE A 134 1.63 4.77 -20.08
C ILE A 134 1.98 3.64 -21.05
N SER A 135 3.20 3.65 -21.60
CA SER A 135 3.67 2.60 -22.52
C SER A 135 3.73 1.25 -21.84
N VAL A 136 4.22 1.18 -20.60
CA VAL A 136 4.24 -0.06 -19.81
C VAL A 136 2.82 -0.57 -19.57
N ILE A 137 1.85 0.29 -19.25
CA ILE A 137 0.45 -0.11 -19.05
C ILE A 137 -0.14 -0.69 -20.34
N ILE A 138 0.05 -0.01 -21.48
CA ILE A 138 -0.50 -0.44 -22.78
C ILE A 138 0.14 -1.76 -23.23
N PHE A 139 1.46 -1.89 -23.09
CA PHE A 139 2.22 -3.03 -23.60
C PHE A 139 2.53 -4.11 -22.56
N ALA A 140 1.88 -4.08 -21.38
CA ALA A 140 2.12 -5.02 -20.28
C ALA A 140 1.99 -6.50 -20.70
N HIS A 141 1.15 -6.80 -21.69
CA HIS A 141 0.88 -8.15 -22.19
C HIS A 141 1.83 -8.59 -23.33
N TYR A 142 2.80 -7.75 -23.71
CA TYR A 142 3.77 -8.05 -24.77
C TYR A 142 5.20 -8.09 -24.17
N PRO A 143 5.69 -9.27 -23.72
CA PRO A 143 6.93 -9.36 -22.94
C PRO A 143 8.16 -8.75 -23.63
N ALA A 144 8.28 -8.91 -24.94
CA ALA A 144 9.40 -8.35 -25.70
C ALA A 144 9.41 -6.82 -25.66
N VAL A 145 8.27 -6.17 -25.89
CA VAL A 145 8.15 -4.71 -25.86
C VAL A 145 8.38 -4.19 -24.44
N PHE A 146 7.81 -4.87 -23.45
CA PHE A 146 8.01 -4.54 -22.04
C PHE A 146 9.49 -4.57 -21.64
N LEU A 147 10.24 -5.61 -22.03
CA LEU A 147 11.67 -5.71 -21.74
C LEU A 147 12.47 -4.58 -22.39
N TRP A 148 12.20 -4.25 -23.66
CA TRP A 148 12.86 -3.13 -24.33
C TRP A 148 12.51 -1.77 -23.70
N LEU A 149 11.25 -1.56 -23.29
CA LEU A 149 10.84 -0.36 -22.56
C LEU A 149 11.57 -0.26 -21.22
N LEU A 150 11.69 -1.36 -20.47
CA LEU A 150 12.43 -1.40 -19.21
C LEU A 150 13.91 -1.07 -19.42
N LEU A 151 14.56 -1.68 -20.41
CA LEU A 151 15.97 -1.41 -20.73
C LEU A 151 16.18 0.05 -21.14
N PHE A 152 15.27 0.61 -21.96
CA PHE A 152 15.35 2.00 -22.38
C PHE A 152 15.09 2.96 -21.20
N PHE A 153 14.19 2.60 -20.28
CA PHE A 153 13.95 3.36 -19.04
C PHE A 153 15.21 3.38 -18.15
N ILE A 154 15.85 2.23 -17.95
CA ILE A 154 17.13 2.15 -17.22
C ILE A 154 18.19 3.01 -17.91
N GLY A 155 18.30 2.94 -19.24
CA GLY A 155 19.21 3.79 -20.02
C GLY A 155 18.94 5.28 -19.85
N PHE A 156 17.68 5.69 -19.93
CA PHE A 156 17.25 7.07 -19.73
C PHE A 156 17.57 7.58 -18.32
N THR A 157 17.25 6.80 -17.29
CA THR A 157 17.53 7.17 -15.89
C THR A 157 19.02 7.28 -15.60
N THR A 158 19.83 6.45 -16.26
CA THR A 158 21.29 6.49 -16.17
C THR A 158 21.86 7.72 -16.88
N ALA A 159 21.36 8.05 -18.07
CA ALA A 159 21.82 9.18 -18.87
C ALA A 159 21.47 10.54 -18.23
N TYR A 160 20.34 10.64 -17.54
CA TYR A 160 19.84 11.86 -16.91
C TYR A 160 19.81 11.77 -15.37
N SER A 161 20.82 11.12 -14.78
CA SER A 161 20.92 10.86 -13.34
C SER A 161 20.90 12.12 -12.45
N LYS A 162 21.29 13.28 -12.99
CA LYS A 162 21.25 14.57 -12.27
C LYS A 162 19.86 14.89 -11.69
N PHE A 163 18.80 14.50 -12.37
CA PHE A 163 17.43 14.84 -12.00
C PHE A 163 16.63 13.66 -11.44
N GLN A 164 17.30 12.54 -11.14
CA GLN A 164 16.64 11.27 -10.86
C GLN A 164 17.28 10.56 -9.68
N ASN A 165 16.46 9.90 -8.88
CA ASN A 165 16.94 9.04 -7.80
C ASN A 165 17.43 7.70 -8.39
N PRO A 166 18.38 7.03 -7.71
CA PRO A 166 18.83 5.70 -8.12
C PRO A 166 17.66 4.71 -8.15
N LEU A 167 17.65 3.84 -9.16
CA LEU A 167 16.63 2.81 -9.31
C LEU A 167 16.81 1.71 -8.25
N ILE A 168 15.72 1.34 -7.59
CA ILE A 168 15.63 0.22 -6.63
C ILE A 168 15.39 -1.13 -7.33
N LEU A 169 16.24 -1.47 -8.30
CA LEU A 169 16.07 -2.67 -9.12
C LEU A 169 16.14 -3.97 -8.31
N ARG A 170 17.01 -4.02 -7.29
CA ARG A 170 17.18 -5.21 -6.44
C ARG A 170 15.90 -5.50 -5.68
N GLU A 171 15.33 -4.49 -5.04
CA GLU A 171 14.10 -4.58 -4.26
C GLU A 171 12.93 -4.98 -5.16
N ALA A 172 12.79 -4.35 -6.33
CA ALA A 172 11.76 -4.69 -7.31
C ALA A 172 11.89 -6.14 -7.81
N LEU A 173 13.11 -6.62 -8.08
CA LEU A 173 13.35 -8.00 -8.49
C LEU A 173 13.05 -9.00 -7.35
N LEU A 174 13.40 -8.69 -6.10
CA LEU A 174 13.08 -9.53 -4.94
C LEU A 174 11.56 -9.67 -4.77
N VAL A 175 10.80 -8.56 -4.92
CA VAL A 175 9.33 -8.60 -4.95
C VAL A 175 8.84 -9.45 -6.11
N GLY A 176 9.41 -9.29 -7.30
CA GLY A 176 9.08 -10.12 -8.47
C GLY A 176 9.32 -11.61 -8.24
N PHE A 177 10.46 -11.99 -7.67
CA PHE A 177 10.77 -13.39 -7.32
C PHE A 177 9.83 -13.94 -6.24
N PHE A 178 9.48 -13.12 -5.24
CA PHE A 178 8.49 -13.50 -4.23
C PHE A 178 7.14 -13.80 -4.87
N LEU A 179 6.64 -12.92 -5.74
CA LEU A 179 5.38 -13.12 -6.47
C LEU A 179 5.43 -14.32 -7.41
N ALA A 180 6.55 -14.54 -8.12
CA ALA A 180 6.73 -15.70 -8.97
C ALA A 180 6.71 -17.01 -8.15
N GLY A 181 7.44 -17.05 -7.03
CA GLY A 181 7.44 -18.19 -6.11
C GLY A 181 6.05 -18.45 -5.53
N LEU A 182 5.33 -17.39 -5.18
CA LEU A 182 3.96 -17.46 -4.70
C LEU A 182 3.01 -18.04 -5.75
N VAL A 183 3.11 -17.62 -7.01
CA VAL A 183 2.26 -18.14 -8.09
C VAL A 183 2.56 -19.62 -8.35
N VAL A 184 3.84 -19.97 -8.50
CA VAL A 184 4.28 -21.34 -8.81
C VAL A 184 3.97 -22.31 -7.67
N LEU A 185 4.39 -21.99 -6.44
CA LEU A 185 4.23 -22.88 -5.28
C LEU A 185 2.84 -22.80 -4.65
N GLY A 186 2.18 -21.64 -4.71
CA GLY A 186 0.88 -21.44 -4.11
C GLY A 186 -0.22 -22.26 -4.79
N SER A 187 -0.11 -22.48 -6.11
CA SER A 187 -1.03 -23.37 -6.85
C SER A 187 -1.12 -24.78 -6.23
N LEU A 188 -0.03 -25.26 -5.63
CA LEU A 188 0.04 -26.57 -4.97
C LEU A 188 -0.68 -26.61 -3.61
N GLN A 189 -1.06 -25.46 -3.04
CA GLN A 189 -1.70 -25.36 -1.73
C GLN A 189 -3.23 -25.57 -1.78
N LYS A 190 -3.81 -25.73 -2.98
CA LYS A 190 -5.26 -25.84 -3.16
C LYS A 190 -5.90 -26.98 -2.36
N TRP A 191 -5.21 -28.11 -2.20
CA TRP A 191 -5.78 -29.34 -1.61
C TRP A 191 -6.27 -29.16 -0.16
N TRP A 192 -5.60 -28.33 0.64
CA TRP A 192 -6.00 -28.06 2.02
C TRP A 192 -6.76 -26.72 2.15
N LEU A 193 -6.48 -25.76 1.29
CA LEU A 193 -7.16 -24.45 1.29
C LEU A 193 -8.62 -24.57 0.86
N GLN A 194 -8.91 -25.39 -0.15
CA GLN A 194 -10.26 -25.56 -0.70
C GLN A 194 -11.30 -25.91 0.38
N PRO A 195 -11.16 -27.01 1.15
CA PRO A 195 -12.13 -27.35 2.18
C PRO A 195 -12.19 -26.32 3.31
N LEU A 196 -11.05 -25.72 3.67
CA LEU A 196 -10.99 -24.72 4.74
C LEU A 196 -11.79 -23.47 4.37
N LEU A 197 -11.49 -22.86 3.22
CA LEU A 197 -12.13 -21.61 2.79
C LEU A 197 -13.61 -21.80 2.42
N GLN A 198 -14.00 -22.95 1.87
CA GLN A 198 -15.42 -23.25 1.60
C GLN A 198 -16.25 -23.40 2.88
N SER A 199 -15.63 -23.80 3.99
CA SER A 199 -16.31 -23.89 5.29
C SER A 199 -16.46 -22.54 6.00
N MET A 200 -15.77 -21.50 5.51
CA MET A 200 -15.77 -20.18 6.14
C MET A 200 -16.95 -19.32 5.70
N THR A 201 -17.58 -18.64 6.65
CA THR A 201 -18.53 -17.57 6.37
C THR A 201 -17.78 -16.31 5.90
N PRO A 202 -18.42 -15.39 5.17
CA PRO A 202 -17.80 -14.12 4.79
C PRO A 202 -17.26 -13.33 5.99
N THR A 203 -17.93 -13.39 7.15
CA THR A 203 -17.44 -12.76 8.38
C THR A 203 -16.16 -13.41 8.89
N MET A 204 -16.08 -14.75 8.91
CA MET A 204 -14.84 -15.46 9.27
C MET A 204 -13.71 -15.15 8.29
N ALA A 205 -14.01 -15.06 6.99
CA ALA A 205 -13.03 -14.68 5.98
C ALA A 205 -12.48 -13.27 6.24
N PHE A 206 -13.33 -12.29 6.52
CA PHE A 206 -12.90 -10.92 6.81
C PHE A 206 -11.96 -10.85 8.01
N TYR A 207 -12.41 -11.33 9.18
CA TYR A 207 -11.62 -11.20 10.42
C TYR A 207 -10.41 -12.13 10.43
N GLY A 208 -10.54 -13.34 9.89
CA GLY A 208 -9.43 -14.29 9.74
C GLY A 208 -8.33 -13.71 8.86
N THR A 209 -8.69 -13.13 7.71
CA THR A 209 -7.72 -12.51 6.79
C THR A 209 -7.11 -11.25 7.40
N ALA A 210 -7.91 -10.40 8.07
CA ALA A 210 -7.41 -9.21 8.75
C ALA A 210 -6.46 -9.51 9.92
N ALA A 211 -6.63 -10.64 10.61
CA ALA A 211 -5.70 -11.09 11.64
C ALA A 211 -4.44 -11.71 11.02
N LEU A 212 -4.59 -12.59 10.03
CA LEU A 212 -3.47 -13.26 9.38
C LEU A 212 -2.56 -12.28 8.66
N THR A 213 -3.11 -11.27 7.99
CA THR A 213 -2.31 -10.28 7.24
C THR A 213 -1.34 -9.51 8.14
N ALA A 214 -1.59 -9.40 9.45
CA ALA A 214 -0.61 -8.83 10.36
C ALA A 214 0.70 -9.65 10.44
N LEU A 215 0.66 -10.93 10.07
CA LEU A 215 1.76 -11.90 10.16
C LEU A 215 2.24 -12.37 8.78
N THR A 216 1.49 -12.09 7.72
CA THR A 216 1.79 -12.52 6.34
C THR A 216 1.41 -11.43 5.35
N ASP A 217 2.07 -11.41 4.21
CA ASP A 217 1.78 -10.47 3.12
C ASP A 217 0.31 -10.55 2.64
N ASN A 218 -0.32 -9.39 2.46
CA ASN A 218 -1.72 -9.28 2.06
C ASN A 218 -2.00 -9.80 0.64
N ALA A 219 -1.05 -9.67 -0.29
CA ALA A 219 -1.17 -10.17 -1.66
C ALA A 219 -1.09 -11.70 -1.68
N ALA A 220 -0.27 -12.27 -0.79
CA ALA A 220 -0.23 -13.71 -0.60
C ALA A 220 -1.58 -14.29 -0.17
N LEU A 221 -2.23 -13.69 0.83
CA LEU A 221 -3.52 -14.17 1.34
C LEU A 221 -4.63 -14.11 0.28
N THR A 222 -4.70 -13.02 -0.47
CA THR A 222 -5.71 -12.83 -1.52
C THR A 222 -5.46 -13.73 -2.73
N TYR A 223 -4.20 -13.92 -3.13
CA TYR A 223 -3.84 -14.90 -4.15
C TYR A 223 -4.26 -16.32 -3.73
N LEU A 224 -3.91 -16.76 -2.52
CA LEU A 224 -4.27 -18.10 -2.03
C LEU A 224 -5.79 -18.30 -1.99
N GLY A 225 -6.55 -17.26 -1.62
CA GLY A 225 -8.02 -17.30 -1.69
C GLY A 225 -8.58 -17.35 -3.11
N SER A 226 -7.88 -16.78 -4.09
CA SER A 226 -8.28 -16.82 -5.51
C SER A 226 -8.16 -18.21 -6.14
N LEU A 227 -7.33 -19.09 -5.56
CA LEU A 227 -7.15 -20.47 -6.02
C LEU A 227 -8.36 -21.37 -5.72
N VAL A 228 -9.25 -20.94 -4.82
CA VAL A 228 -10.39 -21.72 -4.35
C VAL A 228 -11.61 -21.48 -5.23
N GLU A 229 -12.16 -22.56 -5.77
CA GLU A 229 -13.33 -22.54 -6.63
C GLU A 229 -14.65 -22.54 -5.83
N GLY A 230 -15.72 -22.02 -6.45
CA GLY A 230 -17.06 -22.04 -5.86
C GLY A 230 -17.27 -21.07 -4.70
N THR A 231 -16.36 -20.11 -4.49
CA THR A 231 -16.52 -19.06 -3.46
C THR A 231 -17.62 -18.08 -3.85
N SER A 232 -18.42 -17.64 -2.87
CA SER A 232 -19.46 -16.63 -3.10
C SER A 232 -18.84 -15.24 -3.31
N HIS A 233 -19.57 -14.35 -3.98
CA HIS A 233 -19.13 -12.97 -4.18
C HIS A 233 -18.85 -12.26 -2.84
N GLU A 234 -19.72 -12.44 -1.85
CA GLU A 234 -19.56 -11.87 -0.50
C GLU A 234 -18.29 -12.35 0.19
N PHE A 235 -17.96 -13.64 0.05
CA PHE A 235 -16.72 -14.19 0.57
C PHE A 235 -15.49 -13.53 -0.06
N ARG A 236 -15.48 -13.39 -1.39
CA ARG A 236 -14.36 -12.77 -2.13
C ARG A 236 -14.13 -11.32 -1.72
N VAL A 237 -15.20 -10.55 -1.63
CA VAL A 237 -15.15 -9.17 -1.14
C VAL A 237 -14.65 -9.12 0.30
N ALA A 238 -15.17 -9.99 1.18
CA ALA A 238 -14.78 -10.03 2.58
C ALA A 238 -13.31 -10.43 2.79
N LEU A 239 -12.81 -11.38 2.00
CA LEU A 239 -11.40 -11.80 2.01
C LEU A 239 -10.48 -10.61 1.68
N VAL A 240 -10.72 -9.95 0.55
CA VAL A 240 -9.89 -8.80 0.13
C VAL A 240 -10.02 -7.64 1.09
N ALA A 241 -11.24 -7.33 1.54
CA ALA A 241 -11.52 -6.34 2.56
C ALA A 241 -10.72 -6.61 3.85
N GLY A 242 -10.66 -7.86 4.31
CA GLY A 242 -9.86 -8.26 5.46
C GLY A 242 -8.36 -8.08 5.22
N ALA A 243 -7.85 -8.53 4.07
CA ALA A 243 -6.44 -8.43 3.71
C ALA A 243 -5.94 -6.98 3.71
N VAL A 244 -6.70 -6.05 3.12
CA VAL A 244 -6.33 -4.63 3.07
C VAL A 244 -6.52 -3.93 4.43
N THR A 245 -7.53 -4.35 5.21
CA THR A 245 -7.81 -3.74 6.53
C THR A 245 -6.68 -3.99 7.51
N GLY A 246 -6.16 -5.22 7.60
CA GLY A 246 -5.06 -5.53 8.52
C GLY A 246 -3.67 -5.24 7.96
N GLY A 247 -3.55 -4.88 6.67
CA GLY A 247 -2.26 -4.70 5.99
C GLY A 247 -1.38 -3.58 6.55
N GLY A 248 -1.90 -2.76 7.46
CA GLY A 248 -1.13 -1.74 8.18
C GLY A 248 -0.66 -2.12 9.58
N LEU A 249 -1.03 -3.30 10.09
CA LEU A 249 -0.77 -3.70 11.49
C LEU A 249 0.71 -3.95 11.80
N THR A 250 1.50 -4.39 10.82
CA THR A 250 2.92 -4.66 11.00
C THR A 250 3.73 -4.28 9.76
N VAL A 251 5.06 -4.27 9.91
CA VAL A 251 6.00 -3.98 8.81
C VAL A 251 5.93 -5.01 7.69
N ILE A 252 5.59 -6.27 7.98
CA ILE A 252 5.61 -7.36 7.01
C ILE A 252 4.25 -7.60 6.34
N ALA A 253 3.20 -6.94 6.82
CA ALA A 253 1.83 -7.15 6.38
C ALA A 253 1.57 -6.68 4.94
N ASN A 254 2.33 -5.70 4.47
CA ASN A 254 2.19 -5.15 3.13
C ASN A 254 3.54 -4.65 2.60
N ALA A 255 3.84 -4.92 1.33
CA ALA A 255 5.09 -4.58 0.65
C ALA A 255 5.53 -3.09 0.74
N PRO A 256 4.65 -2.08 0.78
CA PRO A 256 5.03 -0.68 1.00
C PRO A 256 5.55 -0.39 2.42
N ASN A 257 5.12 -1.12 3.45
CA ASN A 257 5.42 -0.80 4.84
C ASN A 257 6.94 -0.77 5.14
N PRO A 258 7.76 -1.73 4.67
CA PRO A 258 9.21 -1.66 4.80
C PRO A 258 9.82 -0.43 4.13
N ALA A 259 9.28 0.02 2.99
CA ALA A 259 9.77 1.21 2.29
C ALA A 259 9.51 2.49 3.11
N GLY A 260 8.27 2.64 3.61
CA GLY A 260 7.93 3.76 4.51
C GLY A 260 8.76 3.75 5.78
N LEU A 261 8.96 2.56 6.37
CA LEU A 261 9.81 2.38 7.55
C LEU A 261 11.26 2.77 7.27
N ALA A 262 11.84 2.34 6.15
CA ALA A 262 13.24 2.64 5.81
C ALA A 262 13.49 4.15 5.68
N ILE A 263 12.48 4.92 5.22
CA ILE A 263 12.56 6.38 5.09
C ILE A 263 12.47 7.08 6.46
N LEU A 264 11.65 6.55 7.37
CA LEU A 264 11.32 7.20 8.64
C LEU A 264 12.13 6.69 9.85
N ARG A 265 12.76 5.50 9.76
CA ARG A 265 13.41 4.82 10.90
C ARG A 265 14.49 5.65 11.59
N ASP A 266 15.20 6.49 10.85
CA ASP A 266 16.36 7.25 11.38
C ASP A 266 15.96 8.31 12.41
N TYR A 267 14.66 8.64 12.49
CA TYR A 267 14.11 9.60 13.44
C TYR A 267 13.53 8.97 14.70
N PHE A 268 13.42 7.63 14.73
CA PHE A 268 13.02 6.91 15.93
C PHE A 268 14.20 6.73 16.88
N GLU A 269 13.89 6.53 18.16
CA GLU A 269 14.89 6.22 19.18
C GLU A 269 15.70 4.98 18.77
N ASN A 270 17.04 5.05 18.91
CA ASN A 270 17.98 4.01 18.45
C ASN A 270 17.91 3.67 16.95
N ARG A 271 17.30 4.54 16.12
CA ARG A 271 17.09 4.34 14.67
C ARG A 271 16.34 3.04 14.34
N ALA A 272 15.50 2.61 15.27
CA ALA A 272 14.75 1.36 15.18
C ALA A 272 13.30 1.59 15.60
N VAL A 273 12.39 0.91 14.91
CA VAL A 273 10.96 0.90 15.25
C VAL A 273 10.64 -0.38 16.00
N ASN A 274 10.12 -0.24 17.21
CA ASN A 274 9.67 -1.37 18.01
C ASN A 274 8.39 -1.96 17.38
N PRO A 275 8.38 -3.25 17.00
CA PRO A 275 7.22 -3.88 16.37
C PRO A 275 5.94 -3.82 17.23
N SER A 276 6.07 -3.92 18.55
CA SER A 276 4.91 -3.91 19.45
C SER A 276 4.27 -2.52 19.53
N TYR A 277 5.08 -1.46 19.56
CA TYR A 277 4.57 -0.08 19.55
C TYR A 277 3.94 0.29 18.21
N LEU A 278 4.52 -0.18 17.10
CA LEU A 278 3.90 -0.04 15.78
C LEU A 278 2.53 -0.74 15.74
N PHE A 279 2.47 -1.99 16.17
CA PHE A 279 1.23 -2.76 16.23
C PHE A 279 0.16 -2.03 17.05
N LEU A 280 0.50 -1.60 18.27
CA LEU A 280 -0.42 -0.85 19.13
C LEU A 280 -0.87 0.48 18.50
N ALA A 281 0.02 1.20 17.83
CA ALA A 281 -0.32 2.44 17.15
C ALA A 281 -1.22 2.24 15.92
N ALA A 282 -1.08 1.10 15.23
CA ALA A 282 -1.90 0.74 14.07
C ALA A 282 -3.28 0.18 14.45
N LEU A 283 -3.51 -0.25 15.71
CA LEU A 283 -4.79 -0.81 16.14
C LEU A 283 -5.97 0.14 15.96
N ILE A 284 -5.85 1.39 16.44
CA ILE A 284 -6.94 2.37 16.34
C ILE A 284 -7.34 2.63 14.88
N PRO A 285 -6.42 2.99 13.95
CA PRO A 285 -6.80 3.20 12.56
C PRO A 285 -7.30 1.91 11.87
N THR A 286 -6.81 0.74 12.29
CA THR A 286 -7.32 -0.55 11.81
C THR A 286 -8.77 -0.77 12.27
N LEU A 287 -9.09 -0.47 13.53
CA LEU A 287 -10.45 -0.61 14.07
C LEU A 287 -11.44 0.33 13.37
N VAL A 288 -11.05 1.57 13.09
CA VAL A 288 -11.85 2.50 12.26
C VAL A 288 -12.12 1.87 10.90
N THR A 289 -11.09 1.30 10.28
CA THR A 289 -11.21 0.63 8.98
C THR A 289 -12.14 -0.58 9.05
N VAL A 290 -12.03 -1.41 10.09
CA VAL A 290 -12.95 -2.53 10.34
C VAL A 290 -14.39 -2.03 10.41
N ILE A 291 -14.67 -0.99 11.19
CA ILE A 291 -16.02 -0.45 11.36
C ILE A 291 -16.59 0.02 10.01
N VAL A 292 -15.80 0.78 9.24
CA VAL A 292 -16.24 1.34 7.95
C VAL A 292 -16.38 0.25 6.87
N PHE A 293 -15.50 -0.75 6.83
CA PHE A 293 -15.59 -1.82 5.84
C PHE A 293 -16.77 -2.76 6.14
N ARG A 294 -17.10 -2.93 7.42
CA ARG A 294 -18.21 -3.77 7.89
C ARG A 294 -19.55 -3.04 7.98
N SER A 295 -19.61 -1.73 7.78
CA SER A 295 -20.88 -1.02 7.70
C SER A 295 -21.64 -1.46 6.44
N HIS A 296 -22.95 -1.66 6.59
CA HIS A 296 -23.86 -1.99 5.50
C HIS A 296 -24.06 -0.81 4.56
#